data_AF-A0A1J4RND4-F1
#
_entry.id   AF-A0A1J4RND4-F1
#
_cell.length_a   1.000
_cell.length_b   1.000
_cell.length_c   1.000
_cell.angle_alpha   90.00
_cell.angle_beta   90.00
_cell.angle_gamma   90.00
#
_symmetry.space_group_name_H-M   'P 1'
#
loop_
_entity.id
_entity.type
_entity.pdbx_description
1 polymer ?
#
loop_
_entity_poly.entity_id
_entity_poly.type
_entity_poly.pdbx_seq_one_letter_code
_entity_poly.pdbx_strand_id
1 'polypeptide(L)'
;MKHMFFTLLSCILLICMTPSVAHAQSELSPQNYKNSKPVFNPQAARNVASNIMPILPNDVLEAAPLDRISKSTVNKIYDQCISKVPPRFTPDAHQYYCTCSAAATEATIKMSELKELQNRKNWKLGNKPFEKYVHEVVMPCIDMPVDDMEYVSCVSYRGNDWRVSRVPQYCQCVSKLMKKHVIEMGESEMMIEWGDQTKFYLSPLDALWNSGTYNRYKKQYSEQCLGSYMKKDYLGRQ
;
A
#
# COMPACT_ATOMS: atom_id res chain seq x y z
N MET A 1 37.50 -20.83 -51.07
CA MET A 1 36.96 -20.12 -49.89
C MET A 1 36.46 -18.75 -50.34
N LYS A 2 35.21 -18.41 -49.98
CA LYS A 2 34.50 -17.13 -50.20
C LYS A 2 34.11 -16.81 -51.66
N HIS A 3 32.84 -17.06 -51.97
CA HIS A 3 32.12 -16.32 -53.02
C HIS A 3 30.97 -15.53 -52.37
N MET A 4 31.04 -14.21 -52.54
CA MET A 4 29.93 -13.25 -52.46
C MET A 4 28.92 -13.55 -53.58
N PHE A 5 27.62 -13.33 -53.33
CA PHE A 5 26.57 -12.80 -54.23
C PHE A 5 25.24 -12.95 -53.43
N PHE A 6 24.64 -11.87 -52.91
CA PHE A 6 23.76 -10.86 -53.53
C PHE A 6 22.29 -11.11 -53.20
N THR A 7 21.65 -10.05 -52.69
CA THR A 7 20.22 -9.70 -52.81
C THR A 7 19.14 -10.66 -52.29
N LEU A 8 18.41 -10.21 -51.25
CA LEU A 8 17.00 -9.87 -51.46
C LEU A 8 16.50 -8.89 -50.37
N LEU A 9 16.25 -7.68 -50.86
CA LEU A 9 15.61 -6.57 -50.19
C LEU A 9 14.12 -6.92 -50.06
N SER A 10 13.62 -7.19 -48.85
CA SER A 10 12.18 -7.29 -48.59
C SER A 10 11.75 -6.07 -47.78
N CYS A 11 11.30 -5.05 -48.52
CA CYS A 11 10.52 -3.93 -48.00
C CYS A 11 9.17 -4.47 -47.53
N ILE A 12 9.03 -4.73 -46.22
CA ILE A 12 7.72 -4.86 -45.60
C ILE A 12 7.35 -3.46 -45.10
N LEU A 13 6.55 -2.76 -45.91
CA LEU A 13 5.71 -1.66 -45.45
C LEU A 13 4.81 -2.17 -44.34
N LEU A 14 5.16 -1.92 -43.07
CA LEU A 14 4.19 -1.97 -41.99
C LEU A 14 3.48 -0.61 -41.92
N ILE A 15 2.21 -0.68 -42.25
CA ILE A 15 1.24 0.40 -42.28
C ILE A 15 1.11 0.99 -40.87
N CYS A 16 1.51 2.26 -40.73
CA CYS A 16 1.19 3.09 -39.58
C CYS A 16 -0.34 3.35 -39.55
N MET A 17 -1.11 2.47 -38.91
CA MET A 17 -2.46 2.80 -38.49
C MET A 17 -2.38 3.58 -37.18
N THR A 18 -2.42 4.91 -37.29
CA THR A 18 -2.68 5.81 -36.17
C THR A 18 -4.18 5.71 -35.83
N PRO A 19 -4.57 5.37 -34.60
CA PRO A 19 -5.95 5.61 -34.18
C PRO A 19 -6.16 7.11 -34.06
N SER A 20 -7.06 7.65 -34.90
CA SER A 20 -7.66 8.96 -34.71
C SER A 20 -8.39 8.99 -33.38
N VAL A 21 -7.76 9.56 -32.35
CA VAL A 21 -8.44 9.91 -31.10
C VAL A 21 -9.17 11.23 -31.33
N ALA A 22 -10.32 11.12 -32.00
CA ALA A 22 -11.26 12.22 -32.15
C ALA A 22 -12.05 12.38 -30.85
N HIS A 23 -11.81 13.52 -30.19
CA HIS A 23 -12.72 14.28 -29.35
C HIS A 23 -13.61 13.52 -28.35
N ALA A 24 -13.07 13.36 -27.14
CA ALA A 24 -13.84 13.40 -25.90
C ALA A 24 -13.26 14.49 -24.98
N GLN A 25 -13.26 15.74 -25.45
CA GLN A 25 -13.14 16.92 -24.58
C GLN A 25 -14.55 17.42 -24.26
N SER A 26 -15.31 16.59 -23.55
CA SER A 26 -16.51 17.03 -22.84
C SER A 26 -16.06 17.60 -21.50
N GLU A 27 -15.78 18.90 -21.50
CA GLU A 27 -16.04 19.83 -20.38
C GLU A 27 -15.76 19.31 -18.96
N LEU A 28 -14.49 19.26 -18.57
CA LEU A 28 -14.09 19.44 -17.16
C LEU A 28 -14.20 20.94 -16.82
N SER A 29 -15.44 21.45 -16.73
CA SER A 29 -15.71 22.79 -16.21
C SER A 29 -15.44 22.82 -14.70
N PRO A 30 -14.60 23.74 -14.19
CA PRO A 30 -14.29 23.88 -12.76
C PRO A 30 -15.52 24.08 -11.86
N GLN A 31 -16.67 24.45 -12.43
CA GLN A 31 -17.89 24.69 -11.67
C GLN A 31 -18.64 23.41 -11.28
N ASN A 32 -18.39 22.26 -11.91
CA ASN A 32 -19.04 20.99 -11.58
C ASN A 32 -18.45 20.27 -10.35
N TYR A 33 -17.31 20.71 -9.82
CA TYR A 33 -16.69 20.13 -8.62
C TYR A 33 -17.41 20.47 -7.30
N LYS A 34 -18.33 21.45 -7.30
CA LYS A 34 -19.03 21.85 -6.06
C LYS A 34 -20.15 20.89 -5.63
N ASN A 35 -20.65 20.04 -6.53
CA ASN A 35 -21.79 19.15 -6.26
C ASN A 35 -21.43 17.66 -6.24
N SER A 36 -20.20 17.27 -6.57
CA SER A 36 -19.74 15.90 -6.33
C SER A 36 -19.46 15.73 -4.84
N LYS A 37 -20.26 14.91 -4.15
CA LYS A 37 -19.87 14.42 -2.81
C LYS A 37 -18.46 13.81 -2.93
N PRO A 38 -17.52 14.11 -2.02
CA PRO A 38 -16.20 13.50 -2.07
C PRO A 38 -16.37 11.98 -2.05
N VAL A 39 -15.93 11.32 -3.12
CA VAL A 39 -16.00 9.86 -3.31
C VAL A 39 -15.19 9.12 -2.22
N PHE A 40 -14.33 9.85 -1.51
CA PHE A 40 -13.57 9.36 -0.37
C PHE A 40 -13.66 10.39 0.77
N ASN A 41 -14.39 10.04 1.84
CA ASN A 41 -14.39 10.81 3.08
C ASN A 41 -13.61 10.04 4.17
N PRO A 42 -12.28 10.26 4.28
CA PRO A 42 -11.45 9.55 5.26
C PRO A 42 -11.85 9.84 6.72
N GLN A 43 -12.63 10.89 6.96
CA GLN A 43 -13.12 11.25 8.30
C GLN A 43 -14.34 10.40 8.72
N ALA A 44 -15.08 9.82 7.77
CA ALA A 44 -16.23 8.95 8.05
C ALA A 44 -15.83 7.53 8.49
N ALA A 45 -14.56 7.14 8.29
CA ALA A 45 -14.05 5.80 8.63
C ALA A 45 -13.55 5.68 10.09
N ARG A 46 -13.71 6.72 10.92
CA ARG A 46 -12.92 6.98 12.14
C ARG A 46 -12.86 5.92 13.25
N ASN A 47 -13.62 4.83 13.23
CA ASN A 47 -13.73 3.94 14.40
C ASN A 47 -13.69 2.45 14.08
N VAL A 48 -13.04 2.02 13.00
CA VAL A 48 -13.10 0.61 12.64
C VAL A 48 -11.73 0.07 12.31
N ALA A 49 -11.30 -0.87 13.17
CA ALA A 49 -10.06 -1.59 13.02
C ALA A 49 -10.03 -2.23 11.63
N SER A 50 -9.03 -1.84 10.82
CA SER A 50 -8.57 -2.70 9.74
C SER A 50 -8.20 -4.04 10.36
N ASN A 51 -8.95 -5.08 10.06
CA ASN A 51 -8.58 -6.43 10.48
C ASN A 51 -7.45 -6.90 9.55
N ILE A 52 -6.24 -6.40 9.80
CA ILE A 52 -4.97 -6.88 9.21
C ILE A 52 -4.90 -8.39 9.19
N MET A 53 -5.48 -9.01 10.22
CA MET A 53 -5.82 -10.40 10.23
C MET A 53 -7.31 -10.55 10.52
N PRO A 54 -8.10 -10.98 9.52
CA PRO A 54 -9.52 -11.25 9.72
C PRO A 54 -9.71 -12.36 10.77
N ILE A 55 -10.63 -12.12 11.72
CA ILE A 55 -11.06 -13.16 12.66
C ILE A 55 -12.16 -13.96 11.97
N LEU A 56 -11.81 -15.17 11.57
CA LEU A 56 -12.68 -16.12 10.89
C LEU A 56 -13.51 -16.90 11.91
N PRO A 57 -14.76 -17.24 11.59
CA PRO A 57 -15.54 -18.12 12.44
C PRO A 57 -14.99 -19.56 12.39
N ASN A 58 -15.18 -20.33 13.47
CA ASN A 58 -14.51 -21.62 13.67
C ASN A 58 -14.85 -22.68 12.60
N ASP A 59 -16.03 -22.59 12.00
CA ASP A 59 -16.50 -23.44 10.89
C ASP A 59 -15.66 -23.26 9.60
N VAL A 60 -14.89 -22.18 9.52
CA VAL A 60 -14.03 -21.85 8.37
C VAL A 60 -12.62 -22.40 8.52
N LEU A 61 -12.24 -22.76 9.74
CA LEU A 61 -10.90 -23.19 10.11
C LEU A 61 -10.77 -24.71 9.99
N GLU A 62 -11.31 -25.28 8.93
CA GLU A 62 -11.15 -26.69 8.61
C GLU A 62 -9.75 -26.93 8.07
N ALA A 63 -9.03 -27.88 8.70
CA ALA A 63 -7.68 -28.21 8.25
C ALA A 63 -7.76 -29.05 6.98
N ALA A 64 -7.02 -28.64 5.95
CA ALA A 64 -6.75 -29.48 4.79
C ALA A 64 -5.61 -30.48 5.13
N PRO A 65 -5.40 -31.52 4.31
CA PRO A 65 -4.24 -32.40 4.46
C PRO A 65 -2.94 -31.59 4.51
N LEU A 66 -2.00 -32.01 5.36
CA LEU A 66 -0.68 -31.38 5.55
C LEU A 66 -0.69 -29.99 6.22
N ASP A 67 -1.71 -29.67 7.01
CA ASP A 67 -1.82 -28.41 7.77
C ASP A 67 -1.78 -27.14 6.88
N ARG A 68 -2.19 -27.30 5.62
CA ARG A 68 -2.30 -26.20 4.66
C ARG A 68 -3.62 -25.46 4.84
N ILE A 69 -3.61 -24.17 4.54
CA ILE A 69 -4.81 -23.35 4.53
C ILE A 69 -5.62 -23.69 3.27
N SER A 70 -6.91 -23.96 3.44
CA SER A 70 -7.78 -24.29 2.31
C SER A 70 -8.07 -23.04 1.47
N LYS A 71 -8.28 -23.20 0.15
CA LYS A 71 -8.70 -22.09 -0.73
C LYS A 71 -9.96 -21.39 -0.24
N SER A 72 -10.90 -22.14 0.35
CA SER A 72 -12.12 -21.58 0.95
C SER A 72 -11.80 -20.63 2.10
N THR A 73 -10.86 -21.01 2.97
CA THR A 73 -10.36 -20.17 4.07
C THR A 73 -9.66 -18.92 3.54
N VAL A 74 -8.80 -19.05 2.51
CA VAL A 74 -8.10 -17.91 1.88
C VAL A 74 -9.09 -16.91 1.26
N ASN A 75 -10.10 -17.40 0.54
CA ASN A 75 -11.13 -16.53 -0.03
C ASN A 75 -11.88 -15.76 1.08
N LYS A 76 -12.19 -16.41 2.20
CA LYS A 76 -12.84 -15.72 3.33
C LYS A 76 -11.91 -14.70 4.01
N ILE A 77 -10.59 -14.95 4.07
CA ILE A 77 -9.61 -13.95 4.52
C ILE A 77 -9.67 -12.71 3.61
N TYR A 78 -9.64 -12.93 2.30
CA TYR A 78 -9.76 -11.85 1.32
C TYR A 78 -11.08 -11.08 1.45
N ASP A 79 -12.21 -11.80 1.47
CA ASP A 79 -13.55 -11.21 1.55
C ASP A 79 -13.72 -10.37 2.83
N GLN A 80 -13.24 -10.86 3.96
CA GLN A 80 -13.28 -10.10 5.21
C GLN A 80 -12.36 -8.89 5.17
N CYS A 81 -11.17 -9.00 4.58
CA CYS A 81 -10.27 -7.86 4.41
C CYS A 81 -10.92 -6.77 3.55
N ILE A 82 -11.42 -7.12 2.36
CA ILE A 82 -11.98 -6.15 1.42
C ILE A 82 -13.31 -5.55 1.88
N SER A 83 -14.02 -6.21 2.81
CA SER A 83 -15.33 -5.79 3.32
C SER A 83 -15.32 -4.36 3.91
N LYS A 84 -14.16 -3.85 4.33
CA LYS A 84 -14.06 -2.51 4.90
C LYS A 84 -12.71 -1.83 4.68
N VAL A 85 -12.75 -0.73 3.94
CA VAL A 85 -11.56 0.10 3.66
C VAL A 85 -11.11 0.84 4.93
N PRO A 86 -9.86 0.67 5.38
CA PRO A 86 -9.30 1.41 6.52
C PRO A 86 -9.20 2.92 6.23
N PRO A 87 -9.28 3.80 7.24
CA PRO A 87 -9.26 5.27 7.05
C PRO A 87 -8.07 5.82 6.27
N ARG A 88 -6.94 5.11 6.30
CA ARG A 88 -5.68 5.55 5.70
C ARG A 88 -5.45 4.98 4.32
N PHE A 89 -6.15 3.92 3.92
CA PHE A 89 -5.98 3.25 2.64
C PHE A 89 -6.85 3.87 1.56
N THR A 90 -6.33 3.97 0.34
CA THR A 90 -7.18 4.14 -0.84
C THR A 90 -7.85 2.80 -1.18
N PRO A 91 -8.93 2.80 -1.99
CA PRO A 91 -9.54 1.56 -2.46
C PRO A 91 -8.54 0.62 -3.17
N ASP A 92 -7.68 1.17 -4.04
CA ASP A 92 -6.73 0.39 -4.83
C ASP A 92 -5.61 -0.20 -3.95
N ALA A 93 -5.04 0.61 -3.05
CA ALA A 93 -4.07 0.14 -2.06
C ALA A 93 -4.66 -0.94 -1.16
N HIS A 94 -5.92 -0.79 -0.77
CA HIS A 94 -6.62 -1.76 0.07
C HIS A 94 -6.82 -3.09 -0.66
N GLN A 95 -7.27 -3.04 -1.91
CA GLN A 95 -7.44 -4.22 -2.73
C GLN A 95 -6.12 -4.95 -2.95
N TYR A 96 -5.03 -4.22 -3.23
CA TYR A 96 -3.70 -4.80 -3.34
C TYR A 96 -3.29 -5.49 -2.04
N TYR A 97 -3.41 -4.79 -0.92
CA TYR A 97 -3.03 -5.33 0.39
C TYR A 97 -3.80 -6.61 0.72
N CYS A 98 -5.13 -6.61 0.58
CA CYS A 98 -5.95 -7.78 0.87
C CYS A 98 -5.64 -8.97 -0.04
N THR A 99 -5.37 -8.70 -1.33
CA THR A 99 -4.99 -9.76 -2.29
C THR A 99 -3.64 -10.36 -1.91
N CYS A 100 -2.65 -9.50 -1.65
CA CYS A 100 -1.30 -9.91 -1.27
C CYS A 100 -1.30 -10.66 0.07
N SER A 101 -1.99 -10.14 1.10
CA SER A 101 -1.99 -10.74 2.43
C SER A 101 -2.70 -12.10 2.43
N ALA A 102 -3.78 -12.27 1.67
CA ALA A 102 -4.46 -13.55 1.53
C ALA A 102 -3.55 -14.60 0.86
N ALA A 103 -2.89 -14.22 -0.25
CA ALA A 103 -1.95 -15.09 -0.96
C ALA A 103 -0.71 -15.43 -0.11
N ALA A 104 -0.13 -14.46 0.58
CA ALA A 104 1.01 -14.67 1.47
C ALA A 104 0.62 -15.57 2.65
N THR A 105 -0.58 -15.38 3.21
CA THR A 105 -1.11 -16.26 4.26
C THR A 105 -1.20 -17.71 3.78
N GLU A 106 -1.77 -17.96 2.59
CA GLU A 106 -1.83 -19.29 1.98
C GLU A 106 -0.45 -19.93 1.83
N ALA A 107 0.54 -19.12 1.41
CA ALA A 107 1.88 -19.59 1.07
C ALA A 107 2.75 -19.88 2.31
N THR A 108 2.66 -19.06 3.36
CA THR A 108 3.65 -19.06 4.45
C THR A 108 3.09 -19.53 5.79
N ILE A 109 1.78 -19.41 6.02
CA ILE A 109 1.14 -19.69 7.31
C ILE A 109 0.48 -21.08 7.29
N LYS A 110 0.69 -21.83 8.37
CA LYS A 110 0.03 -23.13 8.58
C LYS A 110 -1.37 -22.93 9.15
N MET A 111 -2.27 -23.89 8.94
CA MET A 111 -3.62 -23.82 9.51
C MET A 111 -3.59 -23.82 11.05
N SER A 112 -2.70 -24.58 11.68
CA SER A 112 -2.48 -24.54 13.14
C SER A 112 -2.05 -23.15 13.65
N GLU A 113 -1.11 -22.50 12.95
CA GLU A 113 -0.68 -21.13 13.24
C GLU A 113 -1.83 -20.14 13.04
N LEU A 114 -2.58 -20.25 11.94
CA LEU A 114 -3.73 -19.40 11.67
C LEU A 114 -4.81 -19.52 12.76
N LYS A 115 -5.07 -20.74 13.26
CA LYS A 115 -5.99 -20.99 14.37
C LYS A 115 -5.56 -20.31 15.66
N GLU A 116 -4.28 -20.38 15.99
CA GLU A 116 -3.72 -19.70 17.15
C GLU A 116 -3.91 -18.18 17.02
N LEU A 117 -3.70 -17.66 15.82
CA LEU A 117 -3.86 -16.25 15.49
C LEU A 117 -5.30 -15.76 15.48
N GLN A 118 -6.31 -16.62 15.55
CA GLN A 118 -7.71 -16.19 15.72
C GLN A 118 -7.99 -15.60 17.11
N ASN A 119 -7.10 -15.82 18.08
CA ASN A 119 -7.20 -15.19 19.38
C ASN A 119 -6.30 -13.95 19.46
N ARG A 120 -6.89 -12.76 19.54
CA ARG A 120 -6.15 -11.49 19.66
C ARG A 120 -5.17 -11.46 20.83
N LYS A 121 -5.36 -12.26 21.90
CA LYS A 121 -4.40 -12.35 23.02
C LYS A 121 -3.05 -12.95 22.60
N ASN A 122 -3.01 -13.63 21.46
CA ASN A 122 -1.79 -14.20 20.89
C ASN A 122 -1.05 -13.20 20.00
N TRP A 123 -1.63 -12.04 19.72
CA TRP A 123 -0.98 -10.99 18.94
C TRP A 123 -0.04 -10.20 19.85
N LYS A 124 1.08 -10.80 20.23
CA LYS A 124 2.05 -10.21 21.15
C LYS A 124 3.47 -10.61 20.77
N LEU A 125 4.43 -9.76 21.15
CA LEU A 125 5.84 -10.09 21.02
C LEU A 125 6.16 -11.39 21.77
N GLY A 126 7.05 -12.19 21.19
CA GLY A 126 7.41 -13.54 21.63
C GLY A 126 6.46 -14.64 21.15
N ASN A 127 5.32 -14.31 20.54
CA ASN A 127 4.46 -15.30 19.89
C ASN A 127 4.97 -15.55 18.46
N LYS A 128 5.59 -16.72 18.23
CA LYS A 128 6.21 -17.06 16.94
C LYS A 128 5.23 -17.01 15.76
N PRO A 129 4.01 -17.58 15.82
CA PRO A 129 3.03 -17.42 14.75
C PRO A 129 2.72 -15.96 14.40
N PHE A 130 2.60 -15.09 15.41
CA PHE A 130 2.29 -13.68 15.19
C PHE A 130 3.46 -12.92 14.55
N GLU A 131 4.68 -13.11 15.08
CA GLU A 131 5.89 -12.50 14.51
C GLU A 131 6.10 -12.96 13.06
N LYS A 132 5.90 -14.26 12.81
CA LYS A 132 5.93 -14.83 11.45
C LYS A 132 4.87 -14.21 10.55
N TYR A 133 3.63 -14.04 11.03
CA TYR A 133 2.56 -13.40 10.24
C TYR A 133 2.93 -11.95 9.88
N VAL A 134 3.47 -11.20 10.84
CA VAL A 134 3.97 -9.85 10.59
C VAL A 134 5.05 -9.86 9.50
N HIS A 135 6.08 -10.69 9.66
CA HIS A 135 7.24 -10.75 8.78
C HIS A 135 6.90 -11.26 7.36
N GLU A 136 6.12 -12.33 7.27
CA GLU A 136 5.90 -13.07 6.02
C GLU A 136 4.63 -12.65 5.28
N VAL A 137 3.68 -11.99 5.97
CA VAL A 137 2.39 -11.60 5.38
C VAL A 137 2.21 -10.08 5.38
N VAL A 138 2.38 -9.41 6.51
CA VAL A 138 2.07 -7.98 6.62
C VAL A 138 3.11 -7.13 5.90
N MET A 139 4.39 -7.33 6.20
CA MET A 139 5.47 -6.47 5.72
C MET A 139 5.70 -6.55 4.19
N PRO A 140 5.67 -7.74 3.55
CA PRO A 140 5.85 -7.82 2.10
C PRO A 140 4.71 -7.16 1.32
N CYS A 141 3.53 -7.05 1.92
CA CYS A 141 2.32 -6.52 1.28
C CYS A 141 2.09 -5.02 1.53
N ILE A 142 2.93 -4.37 2.33
CA ILE A 142 2.71 -2.97 2.75
C ILE A 142 3.34 -1.94 1.83
N ASP A 143 4.17 -2.37 0.89
CA ASP A 143 5.01 -1.51 0.08
C ASP A 143 4.21 -0.54 -0.83
N MET A 144 3.21 -1.04 -1.55
CA MET A 144 2.31 -0.25 -2.38
C MET A 144 1.34 0.58 -1.52
N PRO A 145 0.71 0.04 -0.46
CA PRO A 145 -0.10 0.85 0.44
C PRO A 145 0.65 2.05 1.02
N VAL A 146 1.90 1.90 1.49
CA VAL A 146 2.64 3.05 2.03
C VAL A 146 2.80 4.15 1.01
N ASP A 147 3.24 3.81 -0.21
CA ASP A 147 3.49 4.78 -1.27
C ASP A 147 2.21 5.55 -1.61
N ASP A 148 1.12 4.83 -1.86
CA ASP A 148 -0.13 5.45 -2.26
C ASP A 148 -0.78 6.25 -1.11
N MET A 149 -0.78 5.70 0.10
CA MET A 149 -1.32 6.38 1.28
C MET A 149 -0.57 7.67 1.60
N GLU A 150 0.77 7.64 1.58
CA GLU A 150 1.60 8.81 1.86
C GLU A 150 1.48 9.85 0.75
N TYR A 151 1.40 9.42 -0.51
CA TYR A 151 1.14 10.31 -1.63
C TYR A 151 -0.21 11.03 -1.50
N VAL A 152 -1.30 10.27 -1.32
CA VAL A 152 -2.65 10.83 -1.21
C VAL A 152 -2.80 11.71 0.03
N SER A 153 -2.21 11.31 1.16
CA SER A 153 -2.19 12.10 2.40
C SER A 153 -1.51 13.45 2.17
N CYS A 154 -0.35 13.45 1.51
CA CYS A 154 0.39 14.66 1.17
C CYS A 154 -0.37 15.57 0.19
N VAL A 155 -0.94 15.02 -0.89
CA VAL A 155 -1.68 15.82 -1.89
C VAL A 155 -2.96 16.41 -1.29
N SER A 156 -3.60 15.68 -0.39
CA SER A 156 -4.84 16.12 0.28
C SER A 156 -4.60 17.14 1.41
N TYR A 157 -3.35 17.27 1.88
CA TYR A 157 -3.01 18.18 2.95
C TYR A 157 -3.00 19.64 2.45
N ARG A 158 -4.04 20.39 2.83
CA ARG A 158 -4.19 21.81 2.45
C ARG A 158 -3.14 22.74 3.06
N GLY A 159 -2.40 22.26 4.06
CA GLY A 159 -1.31 22.99 4.70
C GLY A 159 0.06 22.72 4.07
N ASN A 160 0.12 22.18 2.84
CA ASN A 160 1.38 22.00 2.13
C ASN A 160 2.19 23.30 2.18
N ASP A 161 3.50 23.14 2.37
CA ASP A 161 4.40 24.27 2.54
C ASP A 161 4.27 25.23 1.35
N TRP A 162 4.11 26.52 1.62
CA TRP A 162 3.94 27.55 0.58
C TRP A 162 5.12 27.60 -0.41
N ARG A 163 6.28 27.06 -0.02
CA ARG A 163 7.48 26.91 -0.86
C ARG A 163 7.31 25.83 -1.94
N VAL A 164 6.32 24.94 -1.82
CA VAL A 164 6.07 23.86 -2.78
C VAL A 164 5.18 24.35 -3.92
N SER A 165 5.81 24.70 -5.05
CA SER A 165 5.10 25.08 -6.28
C SER A 165 4.54 23.89 -7.07
N ARG A 166 5.04 22.69 -6.81
CA ARG A 166 4.73 21.44 -7.54
C ARG A 166 4.35 20.32 -6.58
N VAL A 167 3.14 20.40 -6.02
CA VAL A 167 2.63 19.48 -4.99
C VAL A 167 2.72 18.00 -5.42
N PRO A 168 2.29 17.59 -6.63
CA PRO A 168 2.34 16.17 -7.01
C PRO A 168 3.74 15.58 -6.96
N GLN A 169 4.73 16.26 -7.54
CA GLN A 169 6.10 15.74 -7.58
C GLN A 169 6.76 15.77 -6.18
N TYR A 170 6.42 16.76 -5.35
CA TYR A 170 6.85 16.79 -3.96
C TYR A 170 6.31 15.59 -3.19
N CYS A 171 5.00 15.33 -3.29
CA CYS A 171 4.37 14.20 -2.61
C CYS A 171 4.88 12.84 -3.12
N GLN A 172 5.19 12.70 -4.42
CA GLN A 172 5.85 11.51 -4.96
C GLN A 172 7.25 11.28 -4.37
N CYS A 173 8.00 12.35 -4.07
CA CYS A 173 9.29 12.23 -3.41
C CYS A 173 9.10 11.71 -1.98
N VAL A 174 8.17 12.32 -1.23
CA VAL A 174 7.90 11.93 0.16
C VAL A 174 7.42 10.48 0.24
N SER A 175 6.45 10.10 -0.60
CA SER A 175 5.90 8.75 -0.59
C SER A 175 6.92 7.67 -0.92
N LYS A 176 7.81 7.91 -1.90
CA LYS A 176 8.90 6.99 -2.24
C LYS A 176 9.92 6.82 -1.12
N LEU A 177 10.28 7.90 -0.44
CA LEU A 177 11.19 7.83 0.70
C LEU A 177 10.54 7.09 1.88
N MET A 178 9.25 7.35 2.14
CA MET A 178 8.49 6.62 3.16
C MET A 178 8.34 5.14 2.84
N LYS A 179 8.05 4.78 1.58
CA LYS A 179 8.02 3.38 1.12
C LYS A 179 9.33 2.68 1.44
N LYS A 180 10.46 3.29 1.05
CA LYS A 180 11.79 2.75 1.30
C LYS A 180 12.05 2.55 2.79
N HIS A 181 11.72 3.56 3.61
CA HIS A 181 11.84 3.48 5.07
C HIS A 181 11.03 2.33 5.67
N VAL A 182 9.78 2.16 5.25
CA VAL A 182 8.94 1.06 5.77
C VAL A 182 9.48 -0.31 5.38
N ILE A 183 10.03 -0.45 4.17
CA ILE A 183 10.66 -1.71 3.74
C ILE A 183 11.88 -2.03 4.61
N GLU A 184 12.67 -1.02 4.99
CA GLU A 184 13.91 -1.21 5.75
C GLU A 184 13.69 -1.35 7.26
N MET A 185 12.77 -0.56 7.83
CA MET A 185 12.63 -0.36 9.27
C MET A 185 11.22 -0.68 9.81
N GLY A 186 10.23 -0.77 8.92
CA GLY A 186 8.82 -0.78 9.31
C GLY A 186 8.45 -1.96 10.21
N GLU A 187 9.03 -3.13 10.01
CA GLU A 187 8.80 -4.28 10.89
C GLU A 187 9.25 -3.99 12.32
N SER A 188 10.50 -3.51 12.47
CA SER A 188 11.07 -3.22 13.78
C SER A 188 10.29 -2.13 14.52
N GLU A 189 9.91 -1.05 13.82
CA GLU A 189 9.11 0.04 14.38
C GLU A 189 7.73 -0.44 14.79
N MET A 190 7.07 -1.21 13.92
CA MET A 190 5.76 -1.78 14.18
C MET A 190 5.77 -2.67 15.41
N MET A 191 6.76 -3.55 15.52
CA MET A 191 6.85 -4.52 16.61
C MET A 191 7.22 -3.85 17.93
N ILE A 192 8.11 -2.86 17.93
CA ILE A 192 8.44 -2.07 19.13
C ILE A 192 7.20 -1.33 19.65
N GLU A 193 6.47 -0.63 18.78
CA GLU A 193 5.27 0.10 19.18
C GLU A 193 4.15 -0.85 19.61
N TRP A 194 3.95 -1.96 18.90
CA TRP A 194 2.95 -2.97 19.26
C TRP A 194 3.23 -3.63 20.62
N GLY A 195 4.51 -3.75 21.00
CA GLY A 195 4.94 -4.27 22.29
C GLY A 195 4.72 -3.31 23.47
N ASP A 196 4.42 -2.04 23.23
CA ASP A 196 4.21 -1.04 24.27
C ASP A 196 2.83 -1.22 24.94
N GLN A 197 2.83 -1.77 26.15
CA GLN A 197 1.62 -2.03 26.93
C GLN A 197 0.88 -0.75 27.38
N THR A 198 1.52 0.41 27.29
CA THR A 198 0.90 1.70 27.65
C THR A 198 0.03 2.26 26.52
N LYS A 199 0.15 1.70 25.31
CA LYS A 199 -0.57 2.15 24.13
C LYS A 199 -1.56 1.09 23.68
N PHE A 200 -2.68 1.53 23.13
CA PHE A 200 -3.69 0.66 22.56
C PHE A 200 -3.76 0.89 21.06
N TYR A 201 -3.40 -0.15 20.30
CA TYR A 201 -3.47 -0.14 18.85
C TYR A 201 -4.51 -1.14 18.37
N LEU A 202 -5.24 -0.77 17.32
CA LEU A 202 -6.27 -1.64 16.76
C LEU A 202 -5.67 -2.82 15.97
N SER A 203 -4.47 -2.61 15.43
CA SER A 203 -3.77 -3.55 14.57
C SER A 203 -2.26 -3.21 14.47
N PRO A 204 -1.38 -4.14 14.06
CA PRO A 204 0.05 -3.85 13.91
C PRO A 204 0.35 -2.66 13.00
N LEU A 205 -0.31 -2.50 11.85
CA LEU A 205 -0.09 -1.31 11.01
C LEU A 205 -0.56 -0.02 11.69
N ASP A 206 -1.59 -0.08 12.54
CA ASP A 206 -1.97 1.07 13.36
C ASP A 206 -0.83 1.44 14.32
N ALA A 207 -0.13 0.47 14.91
CA ALA A 207 1.09 0.73 15.68
C ALA A 207 2.20 1.37 14.83
N LEU A 208 2.48 0.83 13.63
CA LEU A 208 3.47 1.38 12.70
C LEU A 208 3.19 2.86 12.39
N TRP A 209 1.96 3.15 11.95
CA TRP A 209 1.63 4.48 11.48
C TRP A 209 1.54 5.53 12.60
N ASN A 210 1.27 5.10 13.82
CA ASN A 210 1.28 5.98 14.99
C ASN A 210 2.63 5.93 15.72
N SER A 211 3.65 5.29 15.14
CA SER A 211 4.99 5.28 15.70
C SER A 211 5.58 6.68 15.75
N GLY A 212 6.26 7.01 16.85
CA GLY A 212 7.02 8.26 16.95
C GLY A 212 8.18 8.32 15.95
N THR A 213 8.77 7.16 15.64
CA THR A 213 9.90 7.04 14.71
C THR A 213 9.44 7.21 13.26
N TYR A 214 8.38 6.50 12.85
CA TYR A 214 7.75 6.66 11.54
C TYR A 214 7.42 8.13 11.24
N ASN A 215 6.74 8.80 12.18
CA ASN A 215 6.32 10.20 12.02
C ASN A 215 7.51 11.17 11.99
N ARG A 216 8.60 10.88 12.70
CA ARG A 216 9.83 11.67 12.65
C ARG A 216 10.51 11.57 11.27
N TYR A 217 10.64 10.37 10.73
CA TYR A 217 11.22 10.17 9.40
C TYR A 217 10.35 10.78 8.30
N LYS A 218 9.02 10.68 8.43
CA LYS A 218 8.09 11.40 7.54
C LYS A 218 8.37 12.89 7.49
N LYS A 219 8.57 13.54 8.63
CA LYS A 219 8.96 14.95 8.70
C LYS A 219 10.35 15.19 8.07
N GLN A 220 11.33 14.35 8.36
CA GLN A 220 12.68 14.47 7.81
C GLN A 220 12.69 14.35 6.28
N TYR A 221 11.99 13.37 5.71
CA TYR A 221 11.89 13.19 4.26
C TYR A 221 11.09 14.31 3.59
N SER A 222 10.09 14.84 4.28
CA SER A 222 9.37 16.04 3.83
C SER A 222 10.33 17.23 3.64
N GLU A 223 11.24 17.47 4.58
CA GLU A 223 12.28 18.53 4.47
C GLU A 223 13.33 18.19 3.40
N GLN A 224 13.76 16.93 3.30
CA GLN A 224 14.72 16.48 2.28
C GLN A 224 14.16 16.70 0.86
N CYS A 225 12.91 16.31 0.64
CA CYS A 225 12.23 16.51 -0.64
C CYS A 225 12.13 18.01 -0.95
N LEU A 226 11.76 18.84 0.03
CA LEU A 226 11.70 20.28 -0.16
C LEU A 226 13.07 20.88 -0.57
N GLY A 227 14.15 20.48 0.08
CA GLY A 227 15.51 20.91 -0.26
C GLY A 227 15.95 20.52 -1.67
N SER A 228 15.43 19.41 -2.21
CA SER A 228 15.66 18.98 -3.60
C SER A 228 14.92 19.85 -4.62
N TYR A 229 13.75 20.41 -4.25
CA TYR A 229 12.97 21.33 -5.08
C TYR A 229 13.56 22.74 -5.10
N MET A 230 14.02 23.25 -3.94
CA MET A 230 14.57 24.60 -3.87
C MET A 230 15.86 24.79 -4.70
N LYS A 231 16.52 23.70 -5.09
CA LYS A 231 17.74 23.73 -5.91
C LYS A 231 17.48 23.71 -7.42
N LYS A 232 16.25 23.48 -7.88
CA LYS A 232 15.90 23.43 -9.31
C LYS A 232 15.07 24.66 -9.67
N ASP A 233 15.33 25.28 -10.83
CA ASP A 233 14.52 26.42 -11.28
C ASP A 233 13.03 26.02 -11.45
N TYR A 234 12.14 27.01 -11.59
CA TYR A 234 10.71 26.79 -11.83
C TYR A 234 10.40 25.99 -13.12
N LEU A 235 11.40 25.71 -13.95
CA LEU A 235 11.36 24.90 -15.16
C LEU A 235 12.03 23.52 -14.99
N GLY A 236 12.60 23.22 -13.82
CA GLY A 236 13.26 21.95 -13.52
C GLY A 236 14.64 21.78 -14.16
N ARG A 237 15.28 22.87 -14.62
CA ARG A 237 16.63 22.84 -15.19
C ARG A 237 17.68 22.79 -14.07
N GLN A 238 18.69 21.94 -14.27
CA GLN A 238 19.90 21.91 -13.44
C GLN A 238 20.85 23.03 -13.88
#